data_AF-A0A2S9YUZ5-F1
#
_entry.id   AF-A0A2S9YUZ5-F1
#
_cell.length_a   1.000
_cell.length_b   1.000
_cell.length_c   1.000
_cell.angle_alpha   90.00
_cell.angle_beta   90.00
_cell.angle_gamma   90.00
#
_symmetry.space_group_name_H-M   'P 1'
#
loop_
_entity.id
_entity.type
_entity.pdbx_description
1 polymer ?
#
loop_
_entity_poly.entity_id
_entity_poly.type
_entity_poly.pdbx_seq_one_letter_code
_entity_poly.pdbx_strand_id
1 'polypeptide(L)'
;MTLSRVLVQPACVLSLLAVSACTANHGDEVGFTSFQETSSGDGDGDGDGDGDGDGDGDGDPGTGDGDGDGDGDGDGDGDGDGDGDGDGDPGPYCGDGVVDPGEECDVGNETMFCDSDCTYAMCGDGYHNMLSEECDDGNNLDNDGCVGACLLNECGDGILWEGQEECDDGNQVDVDECKNDCSAAVCGDGVIWEGEETCEDGNMINDDACTNACQAASCGDGILWVGMELCDDGNLDDDDECPGSCEPAYCGDGYALADVEDCDDGNLIDDDGCTNDCTSECGGSFTQSWCLQVGTMEQYTRCESVINGGATCLNPEIRYGDLEGGIPRQHGGNNYALWCQQLGFSGYAGNVAFGARDCAAPKGGLFGCNSYDENVWHWCDWQDGDWHNEVLDWHDCDGMEITSITCTP
;
A
#
# COMPACT_ATOMS: atom_id res chain seq x y z
N MET A 1 45.59 25.17 31.75
CA MET A 1 44.51 26.16 31.76
C MET A 1 43.30 25.49 31.16
N THR A 2 42.36 25.16 32.03
CA THR A 2 41.14 24.38 31.81
C THR A 2 40.14 25.15 30.97
N LEU A 3 39.59 24.52 29.93
CA LEU A 3 38.40 24.97 29.22
C LEU A 3 37.38 23.84 29.26
N SER A 4 36.46 23.94 30.23
CA SER A 4 35.21 23.20 30.25
C SER A 4 34.33 23.64 29.09
N ARG A 5 33.79 22.69 28.33
CA ARG A 5 32.57 22.89 27.56
C ARG A 5 31.51 21.93 28.09
N VAL A 6 30.40 22.56 28.48
CA VAL A 6 29.21 22.00 29.12
C VAL A 6 28.36 21.31 28.06
N LEU A 7 28.00 20.04 28.30
CA LEU A 7 26.89 19.38 27.60
C LEU A 7 25.57 19.99 28.09
N VAL A 8 24.71 20.41 27.16
CA VAL A 8 23.31 20.73 27.41
C VAL A 8 22.49 19.59 26.83
N GLN A 9 21.82 18.82 27.69
CA GLN A 9 20.76 17.89 27.29
C GLN A 9 19.43 18.66 27.20
N PRO A 10 18.54 18.34 26.24
CA PRO A 10 17.17 18.84 26.27
C PRO A 10 16.34 18.06 27.28
N ALA A 11 15.66 18.79 28.16
CA ALA A 11 14.76 18.26 29.16
C ALA A 11 13.46 17.78 28.52
N CYS A 12 13.12 16.52 28.76
CA CYS A 12 11.83 15.92 28.47
C CYS A 12 10.79 16.49 29.45
N VAL A 13 9.80 17.23 28.96
CA VAL A 13 8.68 17.73 29.75
C VAL A 13 7.53 16.74 29.62
N LEU A 14 7.36 15.93 30.66
CA LEU A 14 6.26 15.00 30.85
C LEU A 14 5.05 15.78 31.39
N SER A 15 4.05 16.03 30.54
CA SER A 15 2.76 16.59 30.98
C SER A 15 1.74 15.47 31.16
N LEU A 16 1.41 15.20 32.42
CA LEU A 16 0.26 14.39 32.84
C LEU A 16 -1.05 15.05 32.35
N LEU A 17 -1.86 14.31 31.60
CA LEU A 17 -3.28 14.60 31.44
C LEU A 17 -4.10 13.43 32.00
N ALA A 18 -4.96 13.78 32.95
CA ALA A 18 -5.73 12.89 33.78
C ALA A 18 -6.95 12.33 33.03
N VAL A 19 -7.15 11.02 33.15
CA VAL A 19 -8.36 10.31 32.78
C VAL A 19 -9.49 10.77 33.70
N SER A 20 -10.51 11.41 33.14
CA SER A 20 -11.79 11.62 33.83
C SER A 20 -12.83 10.70 33.21
N ALA A 21 -13.14 9.63 33.95
CA ALA A 21 -14.31 8.80 33.72
C ALA A 21 -15.59 9.62 33.94
N CYS A 22 -16.51 9.57 32.98
CA CYS A 22 -17.91 9.95 33.20
C CYS A 22 -18.78 8.73 32.88
N THR A 23 -19.47 8.27 33.91
CA THR A 23 -20.44 7.18 33.91
C THR A 23 -21.75 7.59 33.24
N ALA A 24 -22.40 6.61 32.59
CA ALA A 24 -23.70 6.68 31.94
C ALA A 24 -24.84 7.29 32.77
N ASN A 25 -25.79 7.99 32.12
CA ASN A 25 -27.19 7.54 32.05
C ASN A 25 -28.09 8.35 31.09
N HIS A 26 -28.84 7.60 30.28
CA HIS A 26 -30.25 7.74 29.88
C HIS A 26 -30.80 8.96 29.10
N GLY A 27 -31.30 8.65 27.89
CA GLY A 27 -32.70 8.88 27.47
C GLY A 27 -33.00 10.07 26.56
N ASP A 28 -33.21 9.81 25.25
CA ASP A 28 -34.53 9.95 24.59
C ASP A 28 -34.40 10.01 23.04
N GLU A 29 -34.89 8.92 22.44
CA GLU A 29 -35.58 8.72 21.15
C GLU A 29 -35.91 9.93 20.26
N VAL A 30 -35.42 9.90 19.01
CA VAL A 30 -36.14 10.07 17.72
C VAL A 30 -35.19 9.53 16.62
N GLY A 31 -35.49 8.65 15.67
CA GLY A 31 -36.74 8.34 14.99
C GLY A 31 -36.62 8.70 13.50
N PHE A 32 -35.90 7.92 12.69
CA PHE A 32 -36.07 7.94 11.23
C PHE A 32 -35.64 6.62 10.56
N THR A 33 -36.23 6.38 9.40
CA THR A 33 -36.72 5.09 8.91
C THR A 33 -35.86 4.45 7.81
N SER A 34 -35.79 3.11 7.87
CA SER A 34 -35.96 2.14 6.77
C SER A 34 -35.18 2.35 5.47
N PHE A 35 -34.25 1.44 5.19
CA PHE A 35 -34.15 0.77 3.89
C PHE A 35 -33.82 -0.72 4.07
N GLN A 36 -34.08 -1.46 3.02
CA GLN A 36 -34.58 -2.84 3.00
C GLN A 36 -33.46 -3.88 3.01
N GLU A 37 -33.68 -4.89 3.83
CA GLU A 37 -33.06 -6.22 3.83
C GLU A 37 -33.08 -6.88 2.44
N THR A 38 -31.95 -7.44 2.03
CA THR A 38 -31.93 -8.69 1.25
C THR A 38 -31.26 -9.75 2.10
N SER A 39 -32.09 -10.66 2.62
CA SER A 39 -31.66 -11.87 3.32
C SER A 39 -31.24 -12.95 2.33
N SER A 40 -30.09 -13.57 2.60
CA SER A 40 -29.98 -15.03 2.64
C SER A 40 -28.77 -15.41 3.49
N GLY A 41 -29.05 -15.87 4.72
CA GLY A 41 -28.17 -16.72 5.53
C GLY A 41 -27.95 -18.07 4.84
N ASP A 42 -27.06 -18.95 5.32
CA ASP A 42 -26.88 -19.45 6.70
C ASP A 42 -25.36 -19.58 7.00
N GLY A 43 -24.77 -19.25 8.17
CA GLY A 43 -24.95 -19.83 9.52
C GLY A 43 -24.39 -21.27 9.57
N ASP A 44 -23.50 -21.76 10.44
CA ASP A 44 -22.88 -21.34 11.72
C ASP A 44 -21.73 -22.33 12.05
N GLY A 45 -20.85 -21.97 13.02
CA GLY A 45 -20.19 -22.92 13.94
C GLY A 45 -18.66 -23.03 13.80
N ASP A 46 -17.85 -22.36 14.61
CA ASP A 46 -17.47 -22.65 16.02
C ASP A 46 -16.19 -23.50 16.12
N GLY A 47 -15.09 -22.83 16.48
CA GLY A 47 -14.41 -23.01 17.77
C GLY A 47 -13.75 -24.36 18.12
N ASP A 48 -12.42 -24.25 18.25
CA ASP A 48 -11.55 -24.81 19.29
C ASP A 48 -11.22 -26.32 19.29
N GLY A 49 -9.90 -26.56 19.25
CA GLY A 49 -9.30 -27.83 19.61
C GLY A 49 -9.22 -28.04 21.11
N ASP A 50 -9.01 -29.30 21.48
CA ASP A 50 -8.23 -29.73 22.65
C ASP A 50 -7.80 -31.18 22.41
N GLY A 51 -6.54 -31.47 22.76
CA GLY A 51 -5.98 -32.82 22.77
C GLY A 51 -6.33 -33.60 24.04
N ASP A 52 -6.18 -34.92 23.94
CA ASP A 52 -5.83 -35.94 24.95
C ASP A 52 -6.10 -37.29 24.24
N GLY A 53 -5.17 -38.22 24.06
CA GLY A 53 -4.49 -38.98 25.11
C GLY A 53 -4.96 -40.44 25.07
N ASP A 54 -4.03 -41.33 24.68
CA ASP A 54 -3.92 -42.79 24.87
C ASP A 54 -4.95 -43.78 24.29
N GLY A 55 -4.43 -44.76 23.55
CA GLY A 55 -5.11 -46.00 23.20
C GLY A 55 -4.22 -47.00 22.46
N ASP A 56 -3.45 -47.79 23.21
CA ASP A 56 -2.78 -49.00 22.72
C ASP A 56 -3.74 -49.95 22.01
N GLY A 57 -3.30 -50.55 20.90
CA GLY A 57 -4.07 -51.54 20.17
C GLY A 57 -3.25 -52.29 19.12
N ASP A 58 -2.45 -53.26 19.59
CA ASP A 58 -1.89 -54.34 18.78
C ASP A 58 -2.97 -55.03 17.95
N GLY A 59 -2.71 -55.31 16.67
CA GLY A 59 -3.53 -56.24 15.89
C GLY A 59 -3.37 -56.20 14.38
N ASP A 60 -2.24 -56.70 13.88
CA ASP A 60 -2.26 -57.56 12.68
C ASP A 60 -2.15 -59.02 13.19
N PRO A 61 -2.85 -60.01 12.61
CA PRO A 61 -2.43 -60.55 11.32
C PRO A 61 -3.57 -60.83 10.33
N GLY A 62 -3.26 -60.67 9.06
CA GLY A 62 -4.03 -61.17 7.94
C GLY A 62 -4.23 -62.69 7.92
N THR A 63 -5.15 -63.11 7.04
CA THR A 63 -4.98 -64.07 5.93
C THR A 63 -6.34 -64.65 5.57
N GLY A 64 -6.78 -64.34 4.34
CA GLY A 64 -7.64 -65.26 3.62
C GLY A 64 -6.73 -66.28 2.93
N ASP A 65 -7.11 -67.56 2.97
CA ASP A 65 -7.24 -68.38 1.77
C ASP A 65 -7.70 -69.82 2.09
N GLY A 66 -8.73 -70.24 1.35
CA GLY A 66 -8.87 -71.55 0.72
C GLY A 66 -8.74 -72.83 1.56
N ASP A 67 -9.87 -73.37 2.01
CA ASP A 67 -10.01 -74.79 2.34
C ASP A 67 -9.91 -75.65 1.07
N GLY A 68 -8.84 -76.45 0.98
CA GLY A 68 -8.69 -77.55 0.04
C GLY A 68 -8.43 -78.84 0.80
N ASP A 69 -9.47 -79.65 0.96
CA ASP A 69 -9.40 -80.98 1.58
C ASP A 69 -8.55 -81.94 0.74
N GLY A 70 -7.62 -82.62 1.41
CA GLY A 70 -6.81 -83.70 0.85
C GLY A 70 -6.40 -84.69 1.93
N ASP A 71 -7.31 -85.62 2.25
CA ASP A 71 -7.02 -86.78 3.09
C ASP A 71 -5.99 -87.72 2.42
N GLY A 72 -5.00 -88.15 3.19
CA GLY A 72 -4.01 -89.13 2.76
C GLY A 72 -3.28 -89.76 3.94
N ASP A 73 -3.91 -90.76 4.55
CA ASP A 73 -3.31 -91.64 5.54
C ASP A 73 -2.11 -92.39 4.96
N GLY A 74 -1.02 -92.43 5.73
CA GLY A 74 0.18 -93.21 5.41
C GLY A 74 0.95 -93.56 6.67
N ASP A 75 0.53 -94.65 7.32
CA ASP A 75 1.25 -95.31 8.42
C ASP A 75 2.67 -95.69 8.00
N GLY A 76 3.64 -95.34 8.84
CA GLY A 76 5.04 -95.69 8.67
C GLY A 76 5.76 -95.70 10.01
N ASP A 77 5.56 -96.78 10.77
CA ASP A 77 6.38 -97.12 11.95
C ASP A 77 7.84 -97.33 11.50
N GLY A 78 8.67 -96.33 11.79
CA GLY A 78 10.11 -96.40 11.66
C GLY A 78 10.75 -96.24 13.03
N ASP A 79 10.90 -97.35 13.76
CA ASP A 79 11.82 -97.44 14.90
C ASP A 79 13.25 -97.33 14.37
N GLY A 80 13.69 -96.09 14.16
CA GLY A 80 15.08 -95.75 13.93
C GLY A 80 15.69 -95.29 15.24
N ASP A 81 16.30 -96.22 15.98
CA ASP A 81 17.33 -95.91 16.98
C ASP A 81 18.54 -95.33 16.24
N GLY A 82 18.44 -94.06 15.86
CA GLY A 82 19.54 -93.23 15.41
C GLY A 82 19.85 -92.27 16.53
N ASP A 83 20.85 -92.61 17.36
CA ASP A 83 21.72 -91.62 17.98
C ASP A 83 22.45 -90.89 16.85
N GLY A 84 21.70 -90.09 16.09
CA GLY A 84 22.28 -88.98 15.38
C GLY A 84 22.60 -87.98 16.47
N ASP A 85 23.86 -87.97 16.90
CA ASP A 85 24.51 -86.72 17.25
C ASP A 85 24.31 -85.83 16.03
N GLY A 86 23.16 -85.15 15.99
CA GLY A 86 22.90 -84.04 15.12
C GLY A 86 23.77 -82.90 15.64
N ASP A 87 25.08 -83.08 15.53
CA ASP A 87 25.94 -82.05 14.98
C ASP A 87 25.40 -81.80 13.56
N GLY A 88 24.19 -81.20 13.51
CA GLY A 88 23.75 -80.51 12.32
C GLY A 88 24.83 -79.49 12.12
N ASP A 89 25.75 -79.80 11.21
CA ASP A 89 26.57 -78.81 10.55
C ASP A 89 25.58 -77.69 10.25
N PRO A 90 25.63 -76.56 10.99
CA PRO A 90 24.62 -75.55 10.83
C PRO A 90 24.72 -75.21 9.35
N GLY A 91 23.62 -75.41 8.60
CA GLY A 91 23.61 -75.08 7.19
C GLY A 91 24.13 -73.65 7.01
N PRO A 92 24.73 -73.33 5.85
CA PRO A 92 25.42 -72.06 5.62
C PRO A 92 24.59 -70.91 6.19
N TYR A 93 25.15 -70.24 7.18
CA TYR A 93 24.48 -69.19 7.93
C TYR A 93 25.40 -68.00 8.06
N CYS A 94 24.88 -66.85 7.64
CA CYS A 94 25.58 -65.59 7.64
C CYS A 94 26.15 -65.24 9.03
N GLY A 95 27.45 -64.97 9.09
CA GLY A 95 28.23 -64.56 10.26
C GLY A 95 29.01 -65.66 10.96
N ASP A 96 29.32 -66.78 10.30
CA ASP A 96 30.01 -67.93 10.92
C ASP A 96 31.56 -67.89 10.79
N GLY A 97 32.07 -66.93 10.03
CA GLY A 97 33.49 -66.70 9.75
C GLY A 97 34.00 -67.34 8.45
N VAL A 98 33.16 -68.01 7.66
CA VAL A 98 33.44 -68.46 6.29
C VAL A 98 32.40 -67.97 5.27
N VAL A 99 32.85 -67.43 4.12
CA VAL A 99 31.94 -67.08 3.01
C VAL A 99 31.47 -68.36 2.32
N ASP A 100 30.19 -68.69 2.50
CA ASP A 100 29.57 -69.91 1.98
C ASP A 100 28.94 -69.73 0.59
N PRO A 101 28.61 -70.83 -0.14
CA PRO A 101 27.96 -70.74 -1.45
C PRO A 101 26.58 -70.05 -1.37
N GLY A 102 26.50 -68.83 -1.89
CA GLY A 102 25.28 -67.99 -1.86
C GLY A 102 25.50 -66.69 -1.10
N GLU A 103 26.59 -66.57 -0.35
CA GLU A 103 27.00 -65.37 0.36
C GLU A 103 28.05 -64.59 -0.44
N GLU A 104 28.00 -63.27 -0.32
CA GLU A 104 28.94 -62.34 -0.95
C GLU A 104 30.03 -61.88 0.04
N CYS A 105 29.68 -61.87 1.33
CA CYS A 105 30.50 -61.60 2.49
C CYS A 105 30.00 -62.45 3.67
N ASP A 106 30.65 -62.39 4.84
CA ASP A 106 30.27 -63.26 5.97
C ASP A 106 30.53 -62.60 7.34
N VAL A 107 29.92 -61.43 7.55
CA VAL A 107 30.05 -60.72 8.83
C VAL A 107 28.82 -60.92 9.73
N GLY A 108 27.65 -61.18 9.14
CA GLY A 108 26.41 -61.41 9.89
C GLY A 108 25.88 -60.18 10.62
N ASN A 109 26.33 -58.98 10.23
CA ASN A 109 25.84 -57.70 10.70
C ASN A 109 26.17 -56.59 9.69
N GLU A 110 25.54 -55.43 9.85
CA GLU A 110 25.71 -54.27 9.00
C GLU A 110 27.10 -53.65 9.21
N THR A 111 27.91 -53.67 8.15
CA THR A 111 29.24 -53.09 8.10
C THR A 111 29.44 -52.28 6.83
N MET A 112 30.57 -51.57 6.71
CA MET A 112 30.92 -50.83 5.49
C MET A 112 31.00 -51.68 4.20
N PHE A 113 30.99 -53.02 4.30
CA PHE A 113 31.17 -53.90 3.13
C PHE A 113 30.20 -55.09 3.11
N CYS A 114 29.32 -55.25 4.09
CA CYS A 114 28.52 -56.46 4.26
C CYS A 114 27.25 -56.15 5.04
N ASP A 115 26.13 -56.67 4.56
CA ASP A 115 24.82 -56.58 5.22
C ASP A 115 24.61 -57.73 6.20
N SER A 116 23.52 -57.65 6.97
CA SER A 116 23.17 -58.70 7.92
C SER A 116 22.66 -59.98 7.28
N ASP A 117 22.32 -59.97 5.99
CA ASP A 117 21.97 -61.16 5.20
C ASP A 117 23.11 -61.65 4.29
N CYS A 118 24.32 -61.10 4.45
CA CYS A 118 25.54 -61.48 3.74
C CYS A 118 25.56 -61.11 2.24
N THR A 119 24.79 -60.09 1.84
CA THR A 119 25.02 -59.34 0.60
C THR A 119 26.07 -58.24 0.79
N TYR A 120 26.64 -57.75 -0.32
CA TYR A 120 27.47 -56.55 -0.25
C TYR A 120 26.63 -55.32 0.08
N ALA A 121 27.08 -54.58 1.08
CA ALA A 121 26.67 -53.21 1.40
C ALA A 121 26.59 -52.33 0.15
N MET A 122 25.39 -51.93 -0.25
CA MET A 122 25.13 -51.12 -1.43
C MET A 122 24.04 -50.08 -1.14
N CYS A 123 24.24 -48.86 -1.62
CA CYS A 123 23.22 -47.83 -1.47
C CYS A 123 21.90 -48.22 -2.15
N GLY A 124 20.80 -48.20 -1.41
CA GLY A 124 19.46 -48.48 -1.90
C GLY A 124 19.07 -49.96 -1.84
N ASP A 125 19.75 -50.76 -1.02
CA ASP A 125 19.47 -52.19 -0.87
C ASP A 125 18.51 -52.51 0.29
N GLY A 126 18.17 -51.52 1.10
CA GLY A 126 17.27 -51.63 2.25
C GLY A 126 17.99 -51.82 3.58
N TYR A 127 19.33 -51.85 3.61
CA TYR A 127 20.12 -52.08 4.80
C TYR A 127 20.99 -50.88 5.18
N HIS A 128 20.54 -50.09 6.15
CA HIS A 128 21.28 -48.90 6.61
C HIS A 128 22.64 -49.22 7.28
N ASN A 129 23.71 -49.26 6.49
CA ASN A 129 25.09 -49.47 6.91
C ASN A 129 25.74 -48.17 7.44
N MET A 130 25.41 -47.76 8.66
CA MET A 130 25.79 -46.45 9.28
C MET A 130 27.28 -46.03 9.25
N LEU A 131 28.21 -46.92 8.88
CA LEU A 131 29.63 -46.60 8.72
C LEU A 131 30.00 -46.19 7.29
N SER A 132 29.14 -46.45 6.30
CA SER A 132 29.35 -46.17 4.87
C SER A 132 28.35 -45.15 4.31
N GLU A 133 27.16 -45.09 4.88
CA GLU A 133 26.03 -44.30 4.39
C GLU A 133 25.34 -43.53 5.52
N GLU A 134 24.65 -42.46 5.13
CA GLU A 134 23.89 -41.59 6.04
C GLU A 134 22.39 -41.93 6.06
N CYS A 135 21.88 -42.52 4.98
CA CYS A 135 20.53 -43.04 4.83
C CYS A 135 20.54 -44.26 3.89
N ASP A 136 19.44 -45.02 3.92
CA ASP A 136 19.06 -46.00 2.89
C ASP A 136 17.54 -46.09 2.89
N ASP A 137 16.89 -45.81 1.76
CA ASP A 137 15.44 -45.88 1.57
C ASP A 137 15.00 -47.08 0.73
N GLY A 138 15.90 -48.05 0.52
CA GLY A 138 15.65 -49.28 -0.20
C GLY A 138 15.53 -49.11 -1.71
N ASN A 139 15.95 -47.98 -2.27
CA ASN A 139 16.05 -47.81 -3.72
C ASN A 139 17.12 -46.77 -4.14
N ASN A 140 17.20 -46.45 -5.44
CA ASN A 140 18.20 -45.52 -5.99
C ASN A 140 17.54 -44.31 -6.70
N LEU A 141 16.33 -43.94 -6.30
CA LEU A 141 15.69 -42.70 -6.75
C LEU A 141 16.20 -41.57 -5.86
N ASP A 142 16.56 -40.45 -6.47
CA ASP A 142 17.17 -39.36 -5.69
C ASP A 142 16.11 -38.49 -4.98
N ASN A 143 14.81 -38.72 -5.21
CA ASN A 143 13.73 -37.80 -4.87
C ASN A 143 12.77 -38.29 -3.78
N ASP A 144 13.11 -39.36 -3.05
CA ASP A 144 12.22 -39.98 -2.05
C ASP A 144 12.85 -40.24 -0.68
N GLY A 145 14.00 -39.62 -0.38
CA GLY A 145 14.54 -39.48 0.97
C GLY A 145 16.03 -39.74 1.09
N CYS A 146 16.60 -40.45 0.12
CA CYS A 146 18.03 -40.69 0.04
C CYS A 146 18.51 -40.53 -1.40
N VAL A 147 19.49 -39.66 -1.66
CA VAL A 147 20.10 -39.61 -2.99
C VAL A 147 20.92 -40.87 -3.23
N GLY A 148 21.12 -41.29 -4.48
CA GLY A 148 21.80 -42.54 -4.85
C GLY A 148 23.28 -42.65 -4.44
N ALA A 149 23.82 -41.65 -3.76
CA ALA A 149 25.10 -41.68 -3.04
C ALA A 149 24.97 -42.01 -1.53
N CYS A 150 23.75 -42.34 -1.10
CA CYS A 150 23.33 -42.58 0.28
C CYS A 150 23.61 -41.42 1.23
N LEU A 151 23.21 -40.24 0.76
CA LEU A 151 23.17 -39.00 1.52
C LEU A 151 21.71 -38.56 1.62
N LEU A 152 21.34 -37.97 2.75
CA LEU A 152 19.99 -37.42 2.90
C LEU A 152 19.78 -36.31 1.87
N ASN A 153 18.54 -36.18 1.39
CA ASN A 153 18.14 -35.00 0.63
C ASN A 153 18.29 -33.76 1.52
N GLU A 154 18.90 -32.72 0.98
CA GLU A 154 19.08 -31.45 1.66
C GLU A 154 18.54 -30.32 0.78
N CYS A 155 17.79 -29.40 1.39
CA CYS A 155 17.32 -28.22 0.70
C CYS A 155 18.48 -27.42 0.07
N GLY A 156 18.39 -27.19 -1.24
CA GLY A 156 19.41 -26.51 -2.03
C GLY A 156 20.45 -27.44 -2.66
N ASP A 157 20.21 -28.75 -2.71
CA ASP A 157 21.11 -29.72 -3.34
C ASP A 157 20.83 -29.93 -4.84
N GLY A 158 19.73 -29.36 -5.34
CA GLY A 158 19.27 -29.42 -6.72
C GLY A 158 18.29 -30.56 -6.99
N ILE A 159 17.83 -31.27 -5.96
CA ILE A 159 17.01 -32.47 -6.05
C ILE A 159 15.79 -32.34 -5.12
N LEU A 160 14.64 -32.07 -5.74
CA LEU A 160 13.37 -31.97 -5.02
C LEU A 160 12.96 -33.30 -4.35
N TRP A 161 12.87 -33.31 -3.02
CA TRP A 161 12.29 -34.42 -2.26
C TRP A 161 10.76 -34.40 -2.32
N GLU A 162 10.19 -35.26 -3.16
CA GLU A 162 8.75 -35.29 -3.43
C GLU A 162 7.93 -35.54 -2.15
N GLY A 163 7.12 -34.54 -1.78
CA GLY A 163 6.21 -34.62 -0.64
C GLY A 163 6.82 -34.24 0.71
N GLN A 164 8.09 -33.84 0.75
CA GLN A 164 8.69 -33.15 1.91
C GLN A 164 9.08 -31.70 1.57
N GLU A 165 9.59 -31.46 0.36
CA GLU A 165 9.98 -30.13 -0.12
C GLU A 165 8.95 -29.60 -1.12
N GLU A 166 8.68 -28.30 -1.09
CA GLU A 166 7.81 -27.64 -2.07
C GLU A 166 8.58 -27.20 -3.32
N CYS A 167 9.87 -26.89 -3.15
CA CYS A 167 10.81 -26.46 -4.18
C CYS A 167 12.24 -26.89 -3.79
N ASP A 168 13.14 -26.93 -4.76
CA ASP A 168 14.60 -26.96 -4.57
C ASP A 168 15.23 -26.30 -5.79
N ASP A 169 16.06 -25.27 -5.58
CA ASP A 169 16.68 -24.51 -6.65
C ASP A 169 18.21 -24.71 -6.75
N GLY A 170 18.75 -25.62 -5.94
CA GLY A 170 20.16 -26.00 -5.92
C GLY A 170 21.10 -24.97 -5.31
N ASN A 171 20.60 -24.08 -4.45
CA ASN A 171 21.45 -23.10 -3.78
C ASN A 171 21.02 -22.83 -2.31
N GLN A 172 21.77 -21.98 -1.60
CA GLN A 172 21.44 -21.58 -0.21
C GLN A 172 21.20 -20.06 -0.08
N VAL A 173 20.37 -19.51 -0.97
CA VAL A 173 20.03 -18.09 -1.08
C VAL A 173 18.54 -17.94 -0.80
N ASP A 174 18.22 -17.30 0.32
CA ASP A 174 16.82 -17.22 0.80
C ASP A 174 15.94 -16.25 0.02
N VAL A 175 16.54 -15.46 -0.88
CA VAL A 175 15.92 -14.28 -1.51
C VAL A 175 15.57 -14.51 -2.98
N ASP A 176 15.42 -15.76 -3.40
CA ASP A 176 15.01 -16.13 -4.75
C ASP A 176 13.71 -16.97 -4.72
N GLU A 177 13.45 -17.78 -5.76
CA GLU A 177 12.18 -18.52 -5.90
C GLU A 177 12.00 -19.59 -4.80
N CYS A 178 13.08 -20.08 -4.20
CA CYS A 178 13.03 -21.15 -3.21
C CYS A 178 13.85 -20.80 -1.97
N LYS A 179 13.19 -20.76 -0.81
CA LYS A 179 13.90 -20.47 0.45
C LYS A 179 14.73 -21.65 0.90
N ASN A 180 15.66 -21.37 1.82
CA ASN A 180 16.54 -22.38 2.43
C ASN A 180 15.80 -23.41 3.30
N ASP A 181 14.51 -23.21 3.55
CA ASP A 181 13.63 -24.16 4.22
C ASP A 181 12.75 -24.96 3.24
N CYS A 182 13.01 -24.82 1.93
CA CYS A 182 12.33 -25.51 0.84
C CYS A 182 10.83 -25.25 0.76
N SER A 183 10.40 -24.10 1.29
CA SER A 183 9.12 -23.50 0.95
C SER A 183 9.29 -22.47 -0.16
N ALA A 184 8.28 -22.37 -1.03
CA ALA A 184 8.30 -21.38 -2.10
C ALA A 184 8.31 -19.95 -1.53
N ALA A 185 9.03 -19.05 -2.18
CA ALA A 185 8.97 -17.63 -1.85
C ALA A 185 7.57 -17.08 -2.16
N VAL A 186 6.97 -16.44 -1.17
CA VAL A 186 5.64 -15.84 -1.28
C VAL A 186 5.59 -14.53 -0.51
N CYS A 187 4.84 -13.57 -1.06
CA CYS A 187 4.63 -12.29 -0.41
C CYS A 187 4.10 -12.46 1.03
N GLY A 188 4.69 -11.73 1.97
CA GLY A 188 4.30 -11.73 3.38
C GLY A 188 4.90 -12.87 4.21
N ASP A 189 5.88 -13.61 3.68
CA ASP A 189 6.55 -14.71 4.39
C ASP A 189 7.74 -14.28 5.27
N GLY A 190 8.07 -12.99 5.26
CA GLY A 190 9.16 -12.38 6.01
C GLY A 190 10.52 -12.38 5.29
N VAL A 191 10.60 -12.87 4.05
CA VAL A 191 11.82 -12.88 3.24
C VAL A 191 11.55 -12.25 1.86
N ILE A 192 12.37 -11.27 1.48
CA ILE A 192 12.20 -10.57 0.21
C ILE A 192 12.63 -11.43 -0.98
N TRP A 193 11.74 -11.65 -1.95
CA TRP A 193 12.08 -12.27 -3.24
C TRP A 193 12.71 -11.24 -4.20
N GLU A 194 14.05 -11.25 -4.27
CA GLU A 194 14.82 -10.29 -5.09
C GLU A 194 14.44 -10.36 -6.58
N GLY A 195 13.92 -9.23 -7.08
CA GLY A 195 13.60 -9.05 -8.50
C GLY A 195 12.13 -9.22 -8.84
N GLU A 196 11.34 -9.89 -7.98
CA GLU A 196 9.89 -10.03 -8.13
C GLU A 196 9.13 -9.16 -7.11
N GLU A 197 9.65 -9.03 -5.89
CA GLU A 197 9.05 -8.22 -4.82
C GLU A 197 9.82 -6.90 -4.61
N THR A 198 9.09 -5.85 -4.24
CA THR A 198 9.70 -4.53 -3.97
C THR A 198 9.77 -4.20 -2.47
N CYS A 199 8.99 -4.91 -1.66
CA CYS A 199 8.93 -4.81 -0.20
C CYS A 199 8.55 -6.17 0.39
N GLU A 200 8.75 -6.31 1.70
CA GLU A 200 8.33 -7.45 2.51
C GLU A 200 8.19 -6.99 3.97
N ASP A 201 7.08 -7.30 4.62
CA ASP A 201 6.80 -6.89 6.02
C ASP A 201 6.28 -8.03 6.92
N GLY A 202 6.33 -9.27 6.43
CA GLY A 202 6.10 -10.50 7.17
C GLY A 202 4.64 -10.82 7.40
N ASN A 203 3.72 -10.21 6.65
CA ASN A 203 2.30 -10.45 6.82
C ASN A 203 1.49 -10.22 5.53
N MET A 204 0.18 -10.53 5.59
CA MET A 204 -0.76 -10.38 4.47
C MET A 204 -1.86 -9.37 4.79
N ILE A 205 -1.46 -8.26 5.40
CA ILE A 205 -2.29 -7.09 5.69
C ILE A 205 -1.96 -6.06 4.62
N ASN A 206 -2.99 -5.45 4.02
CA ASN A 206 -2.80 -4.50 2.92
C ASN A 206 -2.55 -3.07 3.41
N ASP A 207 -2.91 -2.76 4.65
CA ASP A 207 -3.00 -1.39 5.18
C ASP A 207 -1.76 -0.95 5.97
N ASP A 208 -0.63 -1.62 5.78
CA ASP A 208 0.67 -1.31 6.37
C ASP A 208 1.75 -1.07 5.27
N ALA A 209 3.01 -1.40 5.54
CA ALA A 209 4.13 -0.89 4.73
C ALA A 209 4.26 -1.57 3.37
N CYS A 210 3.73 -2.79 3.24
CA CYS A 210 3.79 -3.58 2.03
C CYS A 210 2.40 -4.11 1.71
N THR A 211 1.94 -3.91 0.48
CA THR A 211 0.67 -4.48 0.04
C THR A 211 0.81 -6.00 -0.13
N ASN A 212 -0.31 -6.72 -0.13
CA ASN A 212 -0.42 -8.16 -0.44
C ASN A 212 0.00 -8.53 -1.89
N ALA A 213 0.37 -7.54 -2.69
CA ALA A 213 0.99 -7.70 -4.01
C ALA A 213 2.51 -7.44 -3.98
N CYS A 214 3.09 -7.34 -2.79
CA CYS A 214 4.49 -7.01 -2.51
C CYS A 214 4.99 -5.76 -3.22
N GLN A 215 4.08 -4.78 -3.32
CA GLN A 215 4.37 -3.42 -3.71
C GLN A 215 4.41 -2.55 -2.46
N ALA A 216 5.45 -1.71 -2.35
CA ALA A 216 5.55 -0.77 -1.23
C ALA A 216 4.31 0.12 -1.21
N ALA A 217 3.69 0.27 -0.04
CA ALA A 217 2.52 1.13 0.12
C ALA A 217 2.87 2.56 -0.29
N SER A 218 1.94 3.20 -1.00
CA SER A 218 2.14 4.57 -1.48
C SER A 218 0.82 5.28 -1.72
N CYS A 219 0.79 6.54 -1.31
CA CYS A 219 -0.27 7.48 -1.66
C CYS A 219 -0.74 7.37 -3.12
N GLY A 220 -2.04 7.21 -3.30
CA GLY A 220 -2.72 7.07 -4.57
C GLY A 220 -2.73 5.66 -5.14
N ASP A 221 -2.41 4.63 -4.35
CA ASP A 221 -2.48 3.24 -4.78
C ASP A 221 -3.85 2.58 -4.52
N GLY A 222 -4.74 3.27 -3.81
CA GLY A 222 -6.10 2.84 -3.49
C GLY A 222 -6.21 2.14 -2.14
N ILE A 223 -5.12 2.10 -1.37
CA ILE A 223 -5.01 1.39 -0.11
C ILE A 223 -4.46 2.33 0.96
N LEU A 224 -5.24 2.57 2.00
CA LEU A 224 -4.84 3.46 3.09
C LEU A 224 -3.71 2.84 3.93
N TRP A 225 -2.52 3.45 3.93
CA TRP A 225 -1.44 3.06 4.84
C TRP A 225 -1.67 3.58 6.26
N VAL A 226 -2.24 2.75 7.13
CA VAL A 226 -2.70 3.14 8.46
C VAL A 226 -1.56 3.67 9.33
N GLY A 227 -1.73 4.92 9.75
CA GLY A 227 -0.80 5.62 10.65
C GLY A 227 0.34 6.35 9.95
N MET A 228 0.47 6.19 8.64
CA MET A 228 1.37 6.98 7.78
C MET A 228 0.58 7.91 6.86
N GLU A 229 -0.59 7.48 6.40
CA GLU A 229 -1.53 8.23 5.56
C GLU A 229 -2.84 8.44 6.32
N LEU A 230 -3.51 9.55 6.02
CA LEU A 230 -4.82 9.88 6.61
C LEU A 230 -5.97 9.69 5.62
N CYS A 231 -5.68 9.66 4.31
CA CYS A 231 -6.59 9.34 3.23
C CYS A 231 -5.83 8.64 2.09
N ASP A 232 -6.56 7.97 1.20
CA ASP A 232 -6.10 7.49 -0.12
C ASP A 232 -7.35 7.28 -1.00
N ASP A 233 -7.36 7.84 -2.21
CA ASP A 233 -8.47 7.70 -3.16
C ASP A 233 -8.12 6.94 -4.45
N GLY A 234 -6.92 6.35 -4.50
CA GLY A 234 -6.43 5.59 -5.64
C GLY A 234 -5.86 6.42 -6.78
N ASN A 235 -5.54 7.69 -6.54
CA ASN A 235 -4.80 8.50 -7.48
C ASN A 235 -3.97 9.62 -6.82
N LEU A 236 -3.32 10.45 -7.63
CA LEU A 236 -2.44 11.55 -7.20
C LEU A 236 -2.90 12.89 -7.79
N ASP A 237 -4.19 13.01 -8.08
CA ASP A 237 -4.80 14.30 -8.39
C ASP A 237 -4.87 15.09 -7.07
N ASP A 238 -4.61 16.38 -7.13
CA ASP A 238 -4.62 17.22 -5.93
C ASP A 238 -5.99 17.90 -5.74
N ASP A 239 -6.90 17.78 -6.71
CA ASP A 239 -8.19 18.46 -6.76
C ASP A 239 -9.39 17.54 -6.37
N ASP A 240 -9.14 16.35 -5.81
CA ASP A 240 -10.14 15.34 -5.41
C ASP A 240 -9.98 14.83 -3.97
N GLU A 241 -10.78 13.82 -3.58
CA GLU A 241 -11.07 13.46 -2.19
C GLU A 241 -9.83 13.24 -1.31
N CYS A 242 -8.69 12.86 -1.90
CA CYS A 242 -7.41 12.79 -1.21
C CYS A 242 -6.26 13.31 -2.09
N PRO A 243 -5.71 14.49 -1.80
CA PRO A 243 -4.57 15.02 -2.55
C PRO A 243 -3.35 14.09 -2.51
N GLY A 244 -2.41 14.26 -3.44
CA GLY A 244 -1.17 13.48 -3.52
C GLY A 244 -0.21 13.64 -2.32
N SER A 245 -0.61 14.42 -1.31
CA SER A 245 0.05 14.52 -0.01
C SER A 245 -0.40 13.44 1.00
N CYS A 246 -1.52 12.76 0.75
CA CYS A 246 -2.18 11.80 1.65
C CYS A 246 -2.54 12.33 3.04
N GLU A 247 -2.67 13.64 3.13
CA GLU A 247 -3.32 14.35 4.21
C GLU A 247 -4.64 14.91 3.64
N PRO A 248 -5.78 14.83 4.36
CA PRO A 248 -7.02 15.44 3.92
C PRO A 248 -6.80 16.91 3.63
N ALA A 249 -7.36 17.38 2.53
CA ALA A 249 -7.37 18.80 2.19
C ALA A 249 -7.86 19.63 3.37
N TYR A 250 -7.11 20.67 3.72
CA TYR A 250 -7.45 21.59 4.78
C TYR A 250 -7.18 23.02 4.35
N CYS A 251 -8.03 23.93 4.85
CA CYS A 251 -7.93 25.32 4.48
C CYS A 251 -6.54 25.93 4.70
N GLY A 252 -6.02 26.56 3.65
CA GLY A 252 -4.71 27.17 3.55
C GLY A 252 -3.58 26.23 3.17
N ASP A 253 -3.86 25.04 2.63
CA ASP A 253 -2.83 24.08 2.20
C ASP A 253 -2.39 24.24 0.73
N GLY A 254 -3.12 25.05 -0.03
CA GLY A 254 -2.88 25.40 -1.42
C GLY A 254 -3.72 24.62 -2.42
N TYR A 255 -4.59 23.73 -1.96
CA TYR A 255 -5.40 22.83 -2.77
C TYR A 255 -6.88 23.02 -2.44
N ALA A 256 -7.72 23.17 -3.46
CA ALA A 256 -9.15 23.42 -3.25
C ALA A 256 -9.95 22.16 -3.59
N LEU A 257 -10.37 21.42 -2.57
CA LEU A 257 -11.14 20.20 -2.73
C LEU A 257 -12.61 20.45 -3.07
N ALA A 258 -13.03 19.95 -4.24
CA ALA A 258 -14.42 19.95 -4.67
C ALA A 258 -15.36 19.33 -3.60
N ASP A 259 -16.46 20.02 -3.30
CA ASP A 259 -17.48 19.64 -2.31
C ASP A 259 -17.02 19.59 -0.84
N VAL A 260 -15.76 19.95 -0.53
CA VAL A 260 -15.25 20.14 0.85
C VAL A 260 -14.94 21.61 1.14
N GLU A 261 -14.28 22.31 0.21
CA GLU A 261 -13.99 23.75 0.28
C GLU A 261 -14.35 24.49 -1.01
N ASP A 262 -14.77 25.76 -0.87
CA ASP A 262 -15.14 26.59 -2.03
C ASP A 262 -13.91 27.22 -2.71
N CYS A 263 -12.78 27.31 -1.99
CA CYS A 263 -11.48 27.81 -2.44
C CYS A 263 -10.38 27.40 -1.46
N ASP A 264 -9.12 27.56 -1.89
CA ASP A 264 -7.93 27.57 -1.04
C ASP A 264 -6.88 28.48 -1.71
N ASP A 265 -6.27 29.40 -0.96
CA ASP A 265 -5.24 30.33 -1.44
C ASP A 265 -3.85 30.09 -0.82
N GLY A 266 -3.64 28.92 -0.22
CA GLY A 266 -2.38 28.46 0.34
C GLY A 266 -2.00 29.13 1.66
N ASN A 267 -2.94 29.81 2.31
CA ASN A 267 -2.73 30.35 3.65
C ASN A 267 -4.05 30.56 4.43
N LEU A 268 -3.96 31.07 5.67
CA LEU A 268 -5.11 31.29 6.59
C LEU A 268 -5.34 32.77 6.90
N ILE A 269 -4.94 33.66 6.00
CA ILE A 269 -5.20 35.09 6.10
C ILE A 269 -6.62 35.33 5.55
N ASP A 270 -7.34 36.28 6.14
CA ASP A 270 -8.62 36.72 5.59
C ASP A 270 -8.35 37.89 4.63
N ASP A 271 -9.26 38.10 3.66
CA ASP A 271 -9.22 39.18 2.67
C ASP A 271 -8.13 39.04 1.55
N ASP A 272 -7.51 37.88 1.32
CA ASP A 272 -6.48 37.67 0.29
C ASP A 272 -6.78 36.59 -0.78
N GLY A 273 -8.04 36.14 -0.87
CA GLY A 273 -8.51 35.32 -1.99
C GLY A 273 -9.47 34.23 -1.55
N CYS A 274 -9.15 33.60 -0.43
CA CYS A 274 -9.99 32.68 0.32
C CYS A 274 -10.10 33.16 1.77
N THR A 275 -11.18 32.79 2.45
CA THR A 275 -11.29 33.04 3.91
C THR A 275 -10.62 31.90 4.66
N ASN A 276 -10.28 32.11 5.94
CA ASN A 276 -9.79 31.02 6.79
C ASN A 276 -10.81 29.91 7.10
N ASP A 277 -12.08 30.12 6.74
CA ASP A 277 -13.15 29.11 6.75
C ASP A 277 -13.38 28.50 5.35
N CYS A 278 -12.47 28.74 4.41
CA CYS A 278 -12.44 28.19 3.06
C CYS A 278 -13.70 28.44 2.22
N THR A 279 -14.27 29.63 2.46
CA THR A 279 -15.31 30.21 1.64
C THR A 279 -14.71 31.26 0.73
N SER A 280 -15.09 31.23 -0.55
CA SER A 280 -14.59 32.20 -1.52
C SER A 280 -15.21 33.57 -1.26
N GLU A 281 -14.37 34.58 -1.01
CA GLU A 281 -14.85 35.95 -0.83
C GLU A 281 -15.43 36.56 -2.12
N CYS A 282 -15.04 36.00 -3.27
CA CYS A 282 -15.43 36.51 -4.58
C CYS A 282 -16.21 35.48 -5.41
N GLY A 283 -16.06 34.18 -5.17
CA GLY A 283 -17.01 33.07 -5.42
C GLY A 283 -17.87 33.11 -6.68
N GLY A 284 -17.40 33.69 -7.79
CA GLY A 284 -18.22 33.92 -8.98
C GLY A 284 -19.36 34.93 -8.77
N SER A 285 -19.16 35.93 -7.90
CA SER A 285 -20.05 37.05 -7.62
C SER A 285 -19.26 38.32 -7.32
N PHE A 286 -19.61 39.41 -7.98
CA PHE A 286 -19.08 40.73 -7.67
C PHE A 286 -19.48 41.18 -6.25
N THR A 287 -18.63 41.98 -5.61
CA THR A 287 -18.87 42.54 -4.28
C THR A 287 -18.60 44.06 -4.25
N GLN A 288 -19.06 44.74 -3.20
CA GLN A 288 -18.68 46.13 -2.93
C GLN A 288 -17.36 46.24 -2.14
N SER A 289 -16.84 45.11 -1.66
CA SER A 289 -15.53 44.97 -1.04
C SER A 289 -14.46 44.74 -2.11
N TRP A 290 -13.19 44.81 -1.72
CA TRP A 290 -12.08 44.52 -2.62
C TRP A 290 -11.95 43.02 -2.84
N CYS A 291 -12.10 42.58 -4.09
CA CYS A 291 -11.98 41.19 -4.49
C CYS A 291 -10.67 40.95 -5.24
N LEU A 292 -9.81 40.04 -4.76
CA LEU A 292 -8.57 39.71 -5.46
C LEU A 292 -8.86 39.12 -6.85
N GLN A 293 -8.07 39.55 -7.83
CA GLN A 293 -8.00 38.95 -9.15
C GLN A 293 -6.96 37.83 -9.11
N VAL A 294 -7.44 36.60 -8.94
CA VAL A 294 -6.63 35.38 -8.82
C VAL A 294 -5.64 35.27 -9.99
N GLY A 295 -4.39 34.94 -9.67
CA GLY A 295 -3.32 34.82 -10.66
C GLY A 295 -2.68 36.15 -11.08
N THR A 296 -3.10 37.28 -10.51
CA THR A 296 -2.31 38.54 -10.52
C THR A 296 -1.50 38.65 -9.23
N MET A 297 -0.51 39.54 -9.20
CA MET A 297 0.30 39.74 -7.98
C MET A 297 -0.55 40.25 -6.81
N GLU A 298 -1.24 41.39 -6.96
CA GLU A 298 -2.07 42.02 -5.91
C GLU A 298 -3.12 42.96 -6.52
N GLN A 299 -3.81 42.55 -7.61
CA GLN A 299 -4.87 43.37 -8.18
C GLN A 299 -6.23 43.02 -7.60
N TYR A 300 -6.98 44.02 -7.19
CA TYR A 300 -8.30 43.83 -6.60
C TYR A 300 -9.35 44.59 -7.39
N THR A 301 -10.54 44.02 -7.56
CA THR A 301 -11.71 44.68 -8.14
C THR A 301 -12.76 44.92 -7.07
N ARG A 302 -13.33 46.11 -6.98
CA ARG A 302 -14.57 46.37 -6.23
C ARG A 302 -15.61 47.03 -7.10
N CYS A 303 -16.87 46.89 -6.72
CA CYS A 303 -17.99 47.52 -7.42
C CYS A 303 -18.60 48.63 -6.58
N GLU A 304 -19.05 49.72 -7.22
CA GLU A 304 -19.86 50.71 -6.53
C GLU A 304 -21.19 50.10 -6.08
N SER A 305 -21.77 49.25 -6.93
CA SER A 305 -22.94 48.44 -6.60
C SER A 305 -22.97 47.18 -7.46
N VAL A 306 -23.66 46.16 -6.97
CA VAL A 306 -23.78 44.85 -7.62
C VAL A 306 -25.25 44.57 -7.91
N ILE A 307 -25.54 44.10 -9.11
CA ILE A 307 -26.88 43.72 -9.54
C ILE A 307 -26.88 42.31 -10.16
N ASN A 308 -28.06 41.85 -10.58
CA ASN A 308 -28.24 40.57 -11.26
C ASN A 308 -27.72 39.37 -10.45
N GLY A 309 -27.98 39.39 -9.13
CA GLY A 309 -27.62 38.28 -8.23
C GLY A 309 -26.12 38.07 -8.05
N GLY A 310 -25.30 39.11 -8.24
CA GLY A 310 -23.84 38.98 -8.14
C GLY A 310 -23.12 39.05 -9.48
N ALA A 311 -23.83 38.82 -10.60
CA ALA A 311 -23.21 38.66 -11.91
C ALA A 311 -22.82 39.98 -12.60
N THR A 312 -23.32 41.14 -12.14
CA THR A 312 -23.02 42.43 -12.77
C THR A 312 -22.46 43.44 -11.77
N CYS A 313 -21.23 43.88 -12.04
CA CYS A 313 -20.58 44.98 -11.36
C CYS A 313 -20.95 46.31 -12.01
N LEU A 314 -21.45 47.26 -11.24
CA LEU A 314 -21.60 48.64 -11.68
C LEU A 314 -20.42 49.47 -11.20
N ASN A 315 -19.87 50.26 -12.12
CA ASN A 315 -18.76 51.18 -11.88
C ASN A 315 -17.55 50.51 -11.20
N PRO A 316 -16.97 49.46 -11.83
CA PRO A 316 -15.82 48.74 -11.28
C PRO A 316 -14.66 49.68 -11.00
N GLU A 317 -13.97 49.45 -9.90
CA GLU A 317 -12.74 50.13 -9.52
C GLU A 317 -11.68 49.07 -9.23
N ILE A 318 -10.46 49.34 -9.67
CA ILE A 318 -9.31 48.45 -9.47
C ILE A 318 -8.36 49.10 -8.47
N ARG A 319 -7.75 48.26 -7.64
CA ARG A 319 -6.60 48.60 -6.78
C ARG A 319 -5.44 47.70 -7.17
N TYR A 320 -4.22 48.21 -7.12
CA TYR A 320 -3.01 47.39 -7.27
C TYR A 320 -2.08 47.65 -6.07
N GLY A 321 -1.84 46.61 -5.27
CA GLY A 321 -1.20 46.75 -3.96
C GLY A 321 -2.05 47.65 -3.05
N ASP A 322 -1.45 48.73 -2.52
CA ASP A 322 -2.13 49.68 -1.63
C ASP A 322 -2.86 50.82 -2.37
N LEU A 323 -2.70 50.95 -3.69
CA LEU A 323 -3.17 52.12 -4.44
C LEU A 323 -4.51 51.87 -5.14
N GLU A 324 -5.53 52.56 -4.64
CA GLU A 324 -6.89 52.57 -5.19
C GLU A 324 -7.04 53.61 -6.32
N GLY A 325 -8.19 53.58 -7.01
CA GLY A 325 -8.59 54.59 -7.98
C GLY A 325 -8.39 54.20 -9.44
N GLY A 326 -8.00 52.97 -9.72
CA GLY A 326 -7.90 52.46 -11.08
C GLY A 326 -9.25 52.35 -11.77
N ILE A 327 -9.41 52.93 -12.97
CA ILE A 327 -10.63 52.87 -13.76
C ILE A 327 -10.38 52.21 -15.11
N PRO A 328 -10.89 50.98 -15.30
CA PRO A 328 -10.84 50.29 -16.58
C PRO A 328 -11.50 51.11 -17.70
N ARG A 329 -10.80 51.25 -18.83
CA ARG A 329 -11.27 51.98 -20.01
C ARG A 329 -11.25 51.13 -21.25
N GLN A 330 -11.98 51.55 -22.28
CA GLN A 330 -12.00 50.87 -23.57
C GLN A 330 -10.60 50.85 -24.19
N HIS A 331 -10.02 49.65 -24.32
CA HIS A 331 -8.74 49.45 -24.97
C HIS A 331 -8.70 48.10 -25.70
N GLY A 332 -7.87 47.99 -26.74
CA GLY A 332 -7.75 46.76 -27.55
C GLY A 332 -7.04 45.60 -26.83
N GLY A 333 -6.33 45.88 -25.75
CA GLY A 333 -5.63 44.87 -24.91
C GLY A 333 -6.48 44.29 -23.77
N ASN A 334 -7.72 44.77 -23.59
CA ASN A 334 -8.57 44.29 -22.51
C ASN A 334 -9.07 42.87 -22.78
N ASN A 335 -8.98 42.01 -21.78
CA ASN A 335 -9.51 40.65 -21.82
C ASN A 335 -10.56 40.46 -20.72
N TYR A 336 -11.81 40.82 -21.03
CA TYR A 336 -12.90 40.75 -20.05
C TYR A 336 -13.25 39.33 -19.62
N ALA A 337 -13.02 38.34 -20.48
CA ALA A 337 -13.23 36.93 -20.16
C ALA A 337 -12.27 36.48 -19.06
N LEU A 338 -10.98 36.80 -19.24
CA LEU A 338 -9.96 36.49 -18.26
C LEU A 338 -10.16 37.28 -16.97
N TRP A 339 -10.56 38.54 -17.05
CA TRP A 339 -10.91 39.32 -15.85
C TRP A 339 -12.05 38.68 -15.04
N CYS A 340 -13.10 38.18 -15.70
CA CYS A 340 -14.16 37.42 -15.02
C CYS A 340 -13.62 36.13 -14.37
N GLN A 341 -12.75 35.41 -15.07
CA GLN A 341 -12.13 34.19 -14.54
C GLN A 341 -11.26 34.48 -13.31
N GLN A 342 -10.47 35.56 -13.34
CA GLN A 342 -9.66 36.00 -12.21
C GLN A 342 -10.52 36.35 -10.97
N LEU A 343 -11.80 36.68 -11.16
CA LEU A 343 -12.75 36.94 -10.07
C LEU A 343 -13.58 35.69 -9.68
N GLY A 344 -13.20 34.51 -10.15
CA GLY A 344 -13.83 33.24 -9.80
C GLY A 344 -15.11 32.90 -10.58
N PHE A 345 -15.44 33.62 -11.66
CA PHE A 345 -16.56 33.23 -12.51
C PHE A 345 -16.18 32.05 -13.41
N SER A 346 -16.94 30.96 -13.36
CA SER A 346 -16.77 29.77 -14.21
C SER A 346 -17.08 30.00 -15.71
N GLY A 347 -17.50 31.21 -16.08
CA GLY A 347 -17.91 31.59 -17.43
C GLY A 347 -16.94 32.51 -18.17
N TYR A 348 -16.69 32.23 -19.44
CA TYR A 348 -15.73 32.97 -20.27
C TYR A 348 -16.30 34.24 -20.92
N ALA A 349 -17.51 34.68 -20.58
CA ALA A 349 -18.15 35.83 -21.20
C ALA A 349 -18.15 37.06 -20.28
N GLY A 350 -17.22 37.99 -20.53
CA GLY A 350 -17.22 39.32 -19.93
C GLY A 350 -17.86 40.35 -20.86
N ASN A 351 -19.08 40.80 -20.54
CA ASN A 351 -19.79 41.82 -21.32
C ASN A 351 -19.69 43.17 -20.61
N VAL A 352 -19.13 44.17 -21.28
CA VAL A 352 -18.92 45.51 -20.69
C VAL A 352 -19.81 46.57 -21.35
N ALA A 353 -20.25 47.54 -20.55
CA ALA A 353 -20.87 48.77 -21.04
C ALA A 353 -19.95 49.97 -20.78
N PHE A 354 -19.82 50.84 -21.77
CA PHE A 354 -19.03 52.06 -21.67
C PHE A 354 -19.92 53.28 -21.47
N GLY A 355 -19.42 54.26 -20.74
CA GLY A 355 -20.11 55.53 -20.55
C GLY A 355 -19.36 56.46 -19.61
N ALA A 356 -19.85 57.69 -19.52
CA ALA A 356 -19.24 58.70 -18.67
C ALA A 356 -19.39 58.35 -17.18
N ARG A 357 -18.29 58.47 -16.44
CA ARG A 357 -18.24 58.36 -14.98
C ARG A 357 -17.99 59.73 -14.34
N ASP A 358 -18.20 59.82 -13.02
CA ASP A 358 -17.93 61.04 -12.28
C ASP A 358 -16.42 61.34 -12.23
N CYS A 359 -16.04 62.53 -12.69
CA CYS A 359 -14.66 63.01 -12.77
C CYS A 359 -14.15 63.66 -11.47
N ALA A 360 -14.96 63.66 -10.41
CA ALA A 360 -14.64 64.34 -9.16
C ALA A 360 -13.69 63.53 -8.23
N ALA A 361 -13.48 62.24 -8.48
CA ALA A 361 -12.53 61.41 -7.73
C ALA A 361 -11.28 61.17 -8.60
N PRO A 362 -10.04 61.38 -8.09
CA PRO A 362 -8.83 61.18 -8.88
C PRO A 362 -8.71 59.69 -9.19
N LYS A 363 -8.83 59.33 -10.47
CA LYS A 363 -9.00 57.94 -10.86
C LYS A 363 -8.30 57.68 -12.19
N GLY A 364 -7.14 57.03 -12.17
CA GLY A 364 -6.35 56.77 -13.36
C GLY A 364 -7.08 55.90 -14.38
N GLY A 365 -6.89 56.19 -15.66
CA GLY A 365 -7.31 55.29 -16.72
C GLY A 365 -6.45 54.03 -16.69
N LEU A 366 -7.09 52.88 -16.87
CA LEU A 366 -6.41 51.59 -16.96
C LEU A 366 -6.66 50.93 -18.31
N PHE A 367 -5.69 50.15 -18.75
CA PHE A 367 -5.82 49.25 -19.89
C PHE A 367 -5.27 47.85 -19.55
N GLY A 368 -5.76 46.81 -20.22
CA GLY A 368 -5.25 45.46 -20.06
C GLY A 368 -3.92 45.25 -20.78
N CYS A 369 -2.94 44.68 -20.10
CA CYS A 369 -1.61 44.35 -20.64
C CYS A 369 -1.12 42.97 -20.15
N ASN A 370 0.01 42.48 -20.66
CA ASN A 370 0.62 41.18 -20.29
C ASN A 370 2.14 41.30 -20.01
N SER A 371 2.59 42.50 -19.66
CA SER A 371 4.00 42.86 -19.41
C SER A 371 4.02 44.01 -18.40
N TYR A 372 5.15 44.71 -18.20
CA TYR A 372 5.30 45.79 -17.20
C TYR A 372 5.51 45.22 -15.80
N ASP A 373 4.55 45.37 -14.88
CA ASP A 373 4.67 44.89 -13.50
C ASP A 373 4.73 43.35 -13.41
N GLU A 374 3.99 42.65 -14.28
CA GLU A 374 3.92 41.18 -14.27
C GLU A 374 3.75 40.57 -15.68
N ASN A 375 4.04 39.26 -15.81
CA ASN A 375 4.02 38.55 -17.09
C ASN A 375 2.68 37.85 -17.40
N VAL A 376 1.65 38.13 -16.61
CA VAL A 376 0.28 37.63 -16.76
C VAL A 376 -0.64 38.77 -17.18
N TRP A 377 -1.84 38.47 -17.66
CA TRP A 377 -2.78 39.53 -18.02
C TRP A 377 -3.29 40.26 -16.77
N HIS A 378 -3.19 41.58 -16.75
CA HIS A 378 -3.57 42.42 -15.62
C HIS A 378 -3.92 43.85 -16.07
N TRP A 379 -4.41 44.68 -15.16
CA TRP A 379 -4.68 46.11 -15.43
C TRP A 379 -3.45 46.97 -15.20
N CYS A 380 -3.18 47.88 -16.14
CA CYS A 380 -1.93 48.62 -16.22
C CYS A 380 -2.23 50.12 -16.37
N ASP A 381 -1.34 51.00 -15.88
CA ASP A 381 -1.51 52.44 -16.02
C ASP A 381 -1.52 52.82 -17.51
N TRP A 382 -2.53 53.57 -17.95
CA TRP A 382 -2.65 54.08 -19.31
C TRP A 382 -1.42 54.85 -19.82
N GLN A 383 -0.67 55.52 -18.95
CA GLN A 383 0.39 56.43 -19.38
C GLN A 383 1.68 55.71 -19.78
N ASP A 384 2.11 54.74 -18.99
CA ASP A 384 3.40 54.05 -19.12
C ASP A 384 3.35 52.54 -18.86
N GLY A 385 2.31 52.06 -18.17
CA GLY A 385 2.01 50.65 -17.96
C GLY A 385 2.40 50.13 -16.57
N ASP A 386 3.30 50.80 -15.85
CA ASP A 386 3.75 50.40 -14.51
C ASP A 386 2.83 51.02 -13.44
N TRP A 387 2.26 50.22 -12.54
CA TRP A 387 1.28 50.70 -11.56
C TRP A 387 1.36 50.07 -10.17
N HIS A 388 2.08 48.96 -9.95
CA HIS A 388 2.13 48.34 -8.62
C HIS A 388 2.71 49.31 -7.57
N ASN A 389 1.87 49.77 -6.65
CA ASN A 389 2.22 50.78 -5.66
C ASN A 389 2.76 52.11 -6.25
N GLU A 390 2.42 52.43 -7.50
CA GLU A 390 2.72 53.71 -8.15
C GLU A 390 1.47 54.57 -8.44
N VAL A 391 1.64 55.90 -8.43
CA VAL A 391 0.51 56.83 -8.55
C VAL A 391 0.03 56.90 -9.99
N LEU A 392 -1.25 56.61 -10.20
CA LEU A 392 -1.92 56.83 -11.48
C LEU A 392 -1.90 58.30 -11.88
N ASP A 393 -1.36 58.60 -13.06
CA ASP A 393 -1.10 59.97 -13.48
C ASP A 393 -1.92 60.45 -14.69
N TRP A 394 -2.64 59.55 -15.36
CA TRP A 394 -3.48 59.87 -16.51
C TRP A 394 -4.97 59.63 -16.27
N HIS A 395 -5.79 60.67 -16.45
CA HIS A 395 -7.25 60.59 -16.38
C HIS A 395 -7.91 61.47 -17.45
N ASP A 396 -8.89 60.91 -18.15
CA ASP A 396 -9.81 61.64 -19.04
C ASP A 396 -11.23 61.09 -18.82
N CYS A 397 -12.23 61.93 -19.07
CA CYS A 397 -13.66 61.66 -18.87
C CYS A 397 -14.42 61.80 -20.19
N ASP A 398 -14.03 61.01 -21.18
CA ASP A 398 -14.57 61.09 -22.53
C ASP A 398 -15.74 60.11 -22.77
N GLY A 399 -16.13 59.35 -21.75
CA GLY A 399 -17.19 58.36 -21.82
C GLY A 399 -16.74 57.00 -22.32
N MET A 400 -15.43 56.74 -22.39
CA MET A 400 -14.86 55.43 -22.73
C MET A 400 -14.58 54.57 -21.48
N GLU A 401 -15.01 55.00 -20.29
CA GLU A 401 -14.84 54.25 -19.05
C GLU A 401 -15.81 53.08 -18.98
N ILE A 402 -15.38 51.98 -18.37
CA ILE A 402 -16.26 50.85 -18.09
C ILE A 402 -17.19 51.24 -16.94
N THR A 403 -18.48 51.28 -17.25
CA THR A 403 -19.58 51.62 -16.31
C THR A 403 -20.27 50.38 -15.77
N SER A 404 -20.16 49.26 -16.48
CA SER A 404 -20.54 47.96 -15.94
C SER A 404 -19.80 46.84 -16.64
N ILE A 405 -19.60 45.76 -15.91
CA ILE A 405 -19.22 44.46 -16.46
C ILE A 405 -20.21 43.42 -15.94
N THR A 406 -20.63 42.52 -16.83
CA THR A 406 -21.42 41.34 -16.49
C THR A 406 -20.64 40.09 -16.88
N CYS A 407 -20.42 39.22 -15.90
CA CYS A 407 -19.79 37.91 -16.08
C CYS A 407 -20.90 36.86 -16.07
N THR A 408 -20.96 36.04 -17.13
CA THR A 408 -21.92 34.94 -17.23
C THR A 408 -21.21 33.65 -17.64
N PRO A 409 -21.67 32.48 -17.16
CA PRO A 409 -21.29 31.15 -17.65
C PRO A 409 -21.28 31.06 -19.17
#